data_AF-A0A4R0PJX1-F1
#
_entry.id   AF-A0A4R0PJX1-F1
#
_cell.length_a   1.000
_cell.length_b   1.000
_cell.length_c   1.000
_cell.angle_alpha   90.00
_cell.angle_beta   90.00
_cell.angle_gamma   90.00
#
_symmetry.space_group_name_H-M   'P 1'
#
loop_
_entity.id
_entity.type
_entity.pdbx_description
1 polymer ?
#
loop_
_entity_poly.entity_id
_entity_poly.type
_entity_poly.pdbx_seq_one_letter_code
_entity_poly.pdbx_strand_id
1 'polypeptide(L)'
;MKNNLLKPVERAKEESEPITIIGKPLSQFYKLPFEKGSRVLRLEELDPITIGLHSTFKVHKNPNLVEKKLLSFKQGLLIVTVKLKNEASERVYIKVEYDHLLVSCSVDTDETYLGRYAYHTLRAMLWTGCLDFKAYYWPECFGVNTERSKYVDLVKKPNGPEIRLKKKFIGLFRPGDYFPEVKERVLVPRPTGAKHTVADLAPMGVGYCFANTDLQNFHSNHYPFLIPYVYAATAYLKTVKSYKRFVFNAQDVEGISVSPQQQELNSICFAMKKIAAIRFSVYGALPETVAEISRINEANQLEIFKLWNKALPLLVQQPFTHYLYTYGMRNVAGKPVRRDMKLAFFSLDIPVLSFVLRDKGDYFELQLRLKVKGKLLKLGSDSFGLFLVCDSVKTYLWYLLEAEMDYKLVWFFSRVNFRVQVLKGYYKEFFEGYVEGIERWYVVKRL
;
A
#
# COMPACT_ATOMS: atom_id res chain seq x y z
N MET A 1 58.83 11.76 28.67
CA MET A 1 58.19 11.78 30.00
C MET A 1 57.17 12.90 30.06
N LYS A 2 55.88 12.54 30.03
CA LYS A 2 54.76 13.21 30.73
C LYS A 2 53.50 12.38 30.45
N ASN A 3 53.20 11.50 31.40
CA ASN A 3 51.97 10.73 31.48
C ASN A 3 50.80 11.70 31.68
N ASN A 4 49.80 11.66 30.79
CA ASN A 4 48.48 12.18 31.10
C ASN A 4 47.50 11.01 31.07
N LEU A 5 47.11 10.60 32.27
CA LEU A 5 46.07 9.63 32.58
C LEU A 5 44.75 10.06 31.93
N LEU A 6 44.22 9.20 31.07
CA LEU A 6 42.85 9.23 30.61
C LEU A 6 41.92 9.03 31.82
N LYS A 7 41.14 10.06 32.16
CA LYS A 7 39.96 9.90 33.03
C LYS A 7 38.88 9.13 32.27
N PRO A 8 38.15 8.21 32.91
CA PRO A 8 37.02 7.55 32.28
C PRO A 8 35.89 8.57 32.05
N VAL A 9 35.38 8.59 30.82
CA VAL A 9 34.17 9.33 30.45
C VAL A 9 32.98 8.61 31.09
N GLU A 10 32.46 9.18 32.18
CA GLU A 10 31.14 8.81 32.70
C GLU A 10 30.10 9.04 31.60
N ARG A 11 29.51 7.95 31.11
CA ARG A 11 28.29 8.01 30.29
C ARG A 11 27.17 8.53 31.18
N ALA A 12 26.85 9.81 31.05
CA ALA A 12 25.55 10.30 31.47
C ALA A 12 24.48 9.53 30.68
N LYS A 13 23.75 8.65 31.37
CA LYS A 13 22.43 8.21 30.92
C LYS A 13 21.55 9.46 30.99
N GLU A 14 21.22 10.04 29.84
CA GLU A 14 20.06 10.93 29.73
C GLU A 14 18.83 10.07 30.04
N GLU A 15 18.44 10.02 31.31
CA GLU A 15 17.10 9.60 31.71
C GLU A 15 16.14 10.69 31.23
N SER A 16 15.49 10.46 30.09
CA SER A 16 14.44 11.35 29.59
C SER A 16 13.32 11.39 30.63
N GLU A 17 12.95 12.59 31.09
CA GLU A 17 11.84 12.80 32.02
C GLU A 17 10.61 12.00 31.59
N PRO A 18 9.91 11.32 32.53
CA PRO A 18 8.77 10.50 32.20
C PRO A 18 7.69 11.35 31.55
N ILE A 19 7.23 10.95 30.36
CA ILE A 19 6.16 11.64 29.65
C ILE A 19 4.90 11.62 30.51
N THR A 20 4.54 12.77 31.08
CA THR A 20 3.30 12.94 31.83
C THR A 20 2.18 13.38 30.89
N ILE A 21 1.06 12.66 30.97
CA ILE A 21 -0.19 13.01 30.28
C ILE A 21 -1.21 13.36 31.36
N ILE A 22 -1.65 14.63 31.39
CA ILE A 22 -2.64 15.14 32.36
C ILE A 22 -2.10 15.02 33.81
N GLY A 23 -0.82 15.33 34.00
CA GLY A 23 -0.16 15.24 35.31
C GLY A 23 0.12 13.82 35.81
N LYS A 24 -0.30 12.77 35.09
CA LYS A 24 0.03 11.37 35.39
C LYS A 24 1.08 10.83 34.41
N PRO A 25 2.15 10.16 34.87
CA PRO A 25 3.05 9.43 33.98
C PRO A 25 2.29 8.28 33.29
N LEU A 26 2.69 7.92 32.07
CA LEU A 26 2.11 6.78 31.33
C LEU A 26 2.18 5.46 32.09
N SER A 27 3.14 5.31 33.02
CA SER A 27 3.25 4.15 33.89
C SER A 27 2.08 3.97 34.85
N GLN A 28 1.30 5.03 35.11
CA GLN A 28 0.10 5.01 35.97
C GLN A 28 -1.20 4.76 35.18
N PHE A 29 -1.11 4.48 33.87
CA PHE A 29 -2.27 4.13 33.08
C PHE A 29 -2.54 2.63 33.21
N TYR A 30 -3.81 2.27 33.34
CA TYR A 30 -4.26 0.88 33.34
C TYR A 30 -3.95 0.25 31.98
N LYS A 31 -3.38 -0.96 31.97
CA LYS A 31 -2.95 -1.64 30.75
C LYS A 31 -3.91 -2.77 30.36
N LEU A 32 -4.35 -2.77 29.10
CA LEU A 32 -5.16 -3.85 28.52
C LEU A 32 -4.43 -4.41 27.30
N PRO A 33 -4.17 -5.73 27.24
CA PRO A 33 -3.49 -6.32 26.09
C PRO A 33 -4.38 -6.34 24.84
N PHE A 34 -3.77 -6.26 23.66
CA PHE A 34 -4.46 -6.57 22.40
C PHE A 34 -4.34 -8.06 22.05
N GLU A 35 -5.22 -8.52 21.16
CA GLU A 35 -5.03 -9.81 20.48
C GLU A 35 -3.67 -9.81 19.77
N LYS A 36 -2.88 -10.88 19.97
CA LYS A 36 -1.48 -10.98 19.53
C LYS A 36 -1.32 -10.61 18.05
N GLY A 37 -0.43 -9.64 17.78
CA GLY A 37 -0.14 -9.18 16.42
C GLY A 37 -1.20 -8.25 15.81
N SER A 38 -2.18 -7.81 16.60
CA SER A 38 -3.25 -6.92 16.18
C SER A 38 -3.35 -5.69 17.11
N ARG A 39 -4.31 -4.80 16.82
CA ARG A 39 -4.73 -3.71 17.70
C ARG A 39 -6.20 -3.86 18.10
N VAL A 40 -6.65 -5.11 18.10
CA VAL A 40 -8.01 -5.48 18.44
C VAL A 40 -8.05 -5.76 19.93
N LEU A 41 -8.90 -5.02 20.63
CA LEU A 41 -9.27 -5.33 22.00
C LEU A 41 -10.55 -6.17 21.97
N ARG A 42 -10.58 -7.27 22.71
CA ARG A 42 -11.77 -8.11 22.88
C ARG A 42 -12.48 -7.78 24.18
N LEU A 43 -13.79 -7.98 24.20
CA LEU A 43 -14.61 -7.75 25.39
C LEU A 43 -14.19 -8.64 26.56
N GLU A 44 -13.69 -9.85 26.28
CA GLU A 44 -13.17 -10.82 27.27
C GLU A 44 -12.00 -10.26 28.09
N GLU A 45 -11.22 -9.32 27.52
CA GLU A 45 -10.14 -8.62 28.23
C GLU A 45 -10.68 -7.64 29.27
N LEU A 46 -11.99 -7.33 29.23
CA LEU A 46 -12.68 -6.58 30.26
C LEU A 46 -13.34 -7.46 31.32
N ASP A 47 -13.30 -8.79 31.19
CA ASP A 47 -13.98 -9.66 32.14
C ASP A 47 -13.27 -9.65 33.50
N PRO A 48 -14.02 -9.61 34.62
CA PRO A 48 -13.45 -9.52 35.97
C PRO A 48 -12.48 -10.65 36.32
N ILE A 49 -12.61 -11.81 35.66
CA ILE A 49 -11.75 -12.98 35.81
C ILE A 49 -10.39 -12.74 35.12
N THR A 50 -10.40 -12.13 33.93
CA THR A 50 -9.20 -11.79 33.14
C THR A 50 -8.45 -10.59 33.73
N ILE A 51 -9.19 -9.64 34.31
CA ILE A 51 -8.66 -8.41 34.93
C ILE A 51 -7.95 -8.66 36.27
N GLY A 52 -8.07 -9.85 36.87
CA GLY A 52 -7.40 -10.16 38.13
C GLY A 52 -7.82 -9.22 39.28
N LEU A 53 -9.13 -9.17 39.57
CA LEU A 53 -9.76 -8.35 40.63
C LEU A 53 -9.55 -6.84 40.49
N HIS A 54 -10.63 -6.12 40.13
CA HIS A 54 -11.18 -5.00 40.90
C HIS A 54 -12.34 -4.25 40.19
N SER A 55 -12.84 -4.69 39.03
CA SER A 55 -14.16 -4.21 38.57
C SER A 55 -15.29 -4.89 39.37
N THR A 56 -15.71 -4.29 40.49
CA THR A 56 -16.90 -4.75 41.28
C THR A 56 -18.23 -4.53 40.55
N PHE A 57 -18.19 -4.07 39.29
CA PHE A 57 -19.37 -3.71 38.52
C PHE A 57 -20.05 -4.97 37.99
N LYS A 58 -21.12 -5.40 38.69
CA LYS A 58 -22.03 -6.44 38.20
C LYS A 58 -22.42 -6.14 36.75
N VAL A 59 -22.25 -7.14 35.89
CA VAL A 59 -22.64 -7.16 34.47
C VAL A 59 -24.14 -6.83 34.36
N HIS A 60 -24.50 -5.55 34.33
CA HIS A 60 -25.86 -5.16 34.03
C HIS A 60 -26.09 -5.45 32.55
N LYS A 61 -27.24 -6.07 32.24
CA LYS A 61 -27.70 -6.42 30.89
C LYS A 61 -27.83 -5.21 29.94
N ASN A 62 -27.70 -3.99 30.44
CA ASN A 62 -27.89 -2.78 29.66
C ASN A 62 -26.54 -2.10 29.33
N PRO A 63 -26.06 -2.16 28.08
CA PRO A 63 -24.85 -1.46 27.64
C PRO A 63 -25.02 0.08 27.63
N ASN A 64 -26.24 0.58 27.80
CA ASN A 64 -26.63 1.98 27.68
C ASN A 64 -26.60 2.76 29.02
N LEU A 65 -25.52 2.63 29.80
CA LEU A 65 -25.30 3.48 30.99
C LEU A 65 -24.67 4.85 30.66
N VAL A 66 -24.24 5.03 29.41
CA VAL A 66 -23.58 6.26 28.92
C VAL A 66 -24.61 7.13 28.19
N GLU A 67 -24.97 8.27 28.77
CA GLU A 67 -26.01 9.17 28.22
C GLU A 67 -25.49 10.08 27.10
N LYS A 68 -24.20 10.44 27.14
CA LYS A 68 -23.57 11.33 26.16
C LYS A 68 -22.12 10.94 25.97
N LYS A 69 -21.71 10.79 24.70
CA LYS A 69 -20.34 10.47 24.31
C LYS A 69 -19.83 11.53 23.34
N LEU A 70 -18.87 12.33 23.77
CA LEU A 70 -18.11 13.19 22.86
C LEU A 70 -16.72 12.60 22.66
N LEU A 71 -16.37 12.33 21.41
CA LEU A 71 -15.05 11.83 21.00
C LEU A 71 -14.21 12.98 20.50
N SER A 72 -13.01 13.12 21.04
CA SER A 72 -12.00 14.03 20.53
C SER A 72 -10.63 13.36 20.53
N PHE A 73 -9.71 13.87 19.72
CA PHE A 73 -8.34 13.37 19.66
C PHE A 73 -7.38 14.53 19.91
N LYS A 74 -6.52 14.41 20.93
CA LYS A 74 -5.58 15.46 21.31
C LYS A 74 -4.29 14.83 21.83
N GLN A 75 -3.14 15.31 21.37
CA GLN A 75 -1.81 14.86 21.84
C GLN A 75 -1.60 13.33 21.78
N GLY A 76 -2.13 12.68 20.74
CA GLY A 76 -2.01 11.22 20.60
C GLY A 76 -3.00 10.42 21.46
N LEU A 77 -3.96 11.09 22.11
CA LEU A 77 -4.96 10.46 22.98
C LEU A 77 -6.33 10.56 22.34
N LEU A 78 -7.04 9.45 22.36
CA LEU A 78 -8.49 9.44 22.19
C LEU A 78 -9.12 9.81 23.54
N ILE A 79 -9.85 10.93 23.55
CA ILE A 79 -10.53 11.45 24.73
C ILE A 79 -12.02 11.22 24.54
N VAL A 80 -12.61 10.49 25.48
CA VAL A 80 -14.04 10.21 25.53
C VAL A 80 -14.61 10.96 26.73
N THR A 81 -15.49 11.93 26.48
CA THR A 81 -16.30 12.51 27.56
C THR A 81 -17.52 11.63 27.76
N VAL A 82 -17.67 11.07 28.96
CA VAL A 82 -18.78 10.19 29.35
C VAL A 82 -19.53 10.79 30.51
N LYS A 83 -20.86 10.68 30.45
CA LYS A 83 -21.75 10.96 31.56
C LYS A 83 -22.53 9.68 31.90
N LEU A 84 -22.40 9.22 33.14
CA LEU A 84 -23.25 8.16 33.69
C LEU A 84 -24.53 8.79 34.26
N LYS A 85 -25.61 8.01 34.30
CA LYS A 85 -26.93 8.48 34.75
C LYS A 85 -26.84 9.13 36.14
N ASN A 86 -27.29 10.38 36.26
CA ASN A 86 -27.27 11.19 37.48
C ASN A 86 -25.88 11.51 38.06
N GLU A 87 -24.80 11.33 37.28
CA GLU A 87 -23.44 11.64 37.72
C GLU A 87 -22.81 12.78 36.88
N ALA A 88 -21.65 13.27 37.34
CA ALA A 88 -20.88 14.28 36.63
C ALA A 88 -20.35 13.74 35.29
N SER A 89 -19.99 14.67 34.38
CA SER A 89 -19.33 14.29 33.14
C SER A 89 -17.84 14.15 33.36
N GLU A 90 -17.32 12.96 33.11
CA GLU A 90 -15.91 12.62 33.30
C GLU A 90 -15.22 12.34 31.96
N ARG A 91 -13.88 12.35 31.98
CA ARG A 91 -13.06 12.14 30.79
C ARG A 91 -12.26 10.85 30.91
N VAL A 92 -12.44 9.98 29.93
CA VAL A 92 -11.62 8.78 29.75
C VAL A 92 -10.60 9.05 28.66
N TYR A 93 -9.35 8.77 28.97
CA TYR A 93 -8.18 9.00 28.13
C TYR A 93 -7.63 7.66 27.69
N ILE A 94 -7.53 7.48 26.37
CA ILE A 94 -7.12 6.24 25.75
C ILE A 94 -5.90 6.53 24.89
N LYS A 95 -4.78 5.89 25.20
CA LYS A 95 -3.57 5.87 24.38
C LYS A 95 -3.39 4.48 23.79
N VAL A 96 -3.21 4.42 22.48
CA VAL A 96 -3.02 3.17 21.75
C VAL A 96 -1.51 2.96 21.59
N GLU A 97 -0.99 1.89 22.19
CA GLU A 97 0.40 1.46 22.02
C GLU A 97 0.50 0.36 20.95
N TYR A 98 1.71 -0.16 20.74
CA TYR A 98 1.97 -1.19 19.74
C TYR A 98 1.17 -2.48 20.00
N ASP A 99 1.19 -2.96 21.24
CA ASP A 99 0.70 -4.27 21.69
C ASP A 99 -0.36 -4.19 22.82
N HIS A 100 -0.62 -2.99 23.36
CA HIS A 100 -1.60 -2.79 24.42
C HIS A 100 -2.31 -1.44 24.33
N LEU A 101 -3.40 -1.32 25.08
CA LEU A 101 -4.14 -0.09 25.32
C LEU A 101 -3.78 0.44 26.71
N LEU A 102 -3.44 1.73 26.77
CA LEU A 102 -3.27 2.45 28.02
C LEU A 102 -4.51 3.30 28.28
N VAL A 103 -5.11 3.12 29.45
CA VAL A 103 -6.38 3.75 29.82
C VAL A 103 -6.22 4.50 31.14
N SER A 104 -6.67 5.74 31.15
CA SER A 104 -6.80 6.54 32.38
C SER A 104 -8.15 7.23 32.38
N CYS A 105 -8.62 7.62 33.56
CA CYS A 105 -9.81 8.42 33.74
C CYS A 105 -9.47 9.64 34.61
N SER A 106 -10.27 10.70 34.52
CA SER A 106 -10.20 11.84 35.45
C SER A 106 -10.49 11.42 36.89
N VAL A 107 -11.18 10.31 37.10
CA VAL A 107 -11.54 9.75 38.41
C VAL A 107 -11.24 8.26 38.47
N ASP A 108 -10.81 7.78 39.64
CA ASP A 108 -10.79 6.37 40.05
C ASP A 108 -10.20 5.40 39.01
N THR A 109 -9.05 5.73 38.39
CA THR A 109 -8.31 4.81 37.51
C THR A 109 -6.82 5.03 37.68
N ASP A 110 -6.11 3.93 37.88
CA ASP A 110 -4.66 3.85 38.06
C ASP A 110 -4.11 2.59 37.37
N GLU A 111 -2.82 2.31 37.53
CA GLU A 111 -2.13 1.17 36.92
C GLU A 111 -2.66 -0.20 37.36
N THR A 112 -3.36 -0.28 38.50
CA THR A 112 -3.90 -1.53 39.09
C THR A 112 -5.42 -1.61 39.03
N TYR A 113 -6.11 -0.49 38.83
CA TYR A 113 -7.55 -0.40 38.95
C TYR A 113 -8.20 0.29 37.74
N LEU A 114 -9.10 -0.42 37.06
CA LEU A 114 -9.93 0.13 35.99
C LEU A 114 -11.24 0.71 36.54
N GLY A 115 -11.33 2.03 36.57
CA GLY A 115 -12.48 2.75 37.11
C GLY A 115 -13.80 2.51 36.40
N ARG A 116 -14.90 2.82 37.10
CA ARG A 116 -16.27 2.67 36.60
C ARG A 116 -16.49 3.35 35.25
N TYR A 117 -16.05 4.60 35.12
CA TYR A 117 -16.19 5.39 33.91
C TYR A 117 -15.38 4.81 32.75
N ALA A 118 -14.13 4.42 33.00
CA ALA A 118 -13.27 3.78 32.02
C ALA A 118 -13.85 2.45 31.55
N TYR A 119 -14.27 1.59 32.49
CA TYR A 119 -14.90 0.30 32.22
C TYR A 119 -16.15 0.43 31.35
N HIS A 120 -17.12 1.27 31.74
CA HIS A 120 -18.35 1.45 30.95
C HIS A 120 -18.08 2.07 29.58
N THR A 121 -17.08 2.95 29.48
CA THR A 121 -16.66 3.55 28.20
C THR A 121 -16.15 2.48 27.24
N LEU A 122 -15.22 1.64 27.69
CA LEU A 122 -14.66 0.56 26.87
C LEU A 122 -15.71 -0.49 26.53
N ARG A 123 -16.56 -0.89 27.49
CA ARG A 123 -17.66 -1.83 27.24
C ARG A 123 -18.65 -1.31 26.18
N ALA A 124 -18.98 -0.02 26.20
CA ALA A 124 -19.80 0.61 25.17
C ALA A 124 -19.09 0.70 23.81
N MET A 125 -17.76 0.84 23.80
CA MET A 125 -16.95 0.80 22.56
C MET A 125 -16.88 -0.61 21.96
N LEU A 126 -16.86 -1.64 22.81
CA LEU A 126 -16.77 -3.05 22.45
C LEU A 126 -18.14 -3.74 22.33
N TRP A 127 -19.22 -3.00 22.04
CA TRP A 127 -20.58 -3.54 22.00
C TRP A 127 -20.76 -4.70 20.98
N THR A 128 -19.93 -4.74 19.94
CA THR A 128 -19.84 -5.82 18.94
C THR A 128 -18.98 -7.01 19.37
N GLY A 129 -18.45 -7.00 20.60
CA GLY A 129 -17.55 -8.03 21.15
C GLY A 129 -16.06 -7.71 20.98
N CYS A 130 -15.68 -6.90 19.99
CA CYS A 130 -14.31 -6.42 19.81
C CYS A 130 -14.27 -5.07 19.08
N LEU A 131 -13.14 -4.36 19.16
CA LEU A 131 -12.89 -3.11 18.42
C LEU A 131 -11.42 -3.03 17.99
N ASP A 132 -11.18 -2.66 16.73
CA ASP A 132 -9.84 -2.34 16.21
C ASP A 132 -9.49 -0.86 16.47
N PHE A 133 -8.44 -0.63 17.26
CA PHE A 133 -7.93 0.69 17.61
C PHE A 133 -6.90 1.24 16.62
N LYS A 134 -6.59 0.55 15.51
CA LYS A 134 -5.58 0.94 14.51
C LYS A 134 -5.76 2.35 13.94
N ALA A 135 -6.99 2.86 13.84
CA ALA A 135 -7.27 4.22 13.36
C ALA A 135 -6.71 5.31 14.29
N TYR A 136 -6.54 5.00 15.59
CA TYR A 136 -6.06 5.92 16.62
C TYR A 136 -4.59 5.68 16.99
N TYR A 137 -3.95 4.66 16.42
CA TYR A 137 -2.53 4.37 16.62
C TYR A 137 -1.65 5.31 15.77
N TRP A 138 -1.06 6.31 16.41
CA TRP A 138 -0.16 7.29 15.78
C TRP A 138 1.02 7.60 16.71
N PRO A 139 1.88 6.59 16.93
CA PRO A 139 2.96 6.69 17.90
C PRO A 139 3.99 7.73 17.45
N GLU A 140 4.59 8.46 18.40
CA GLU A 140 5.57 9.54 18.18
C GLU A 140 5.15 10.67 17.19
N CYS A 141 3.90 10.67 16.73
CA CYS A 141 3.38 11.72 15.84
C CYS A 141 3.02 13.01 16.59
N PHE A 142 2.94 12.95 17.92
CA PHE A 142 2.58 14.04 18.81
C PHE A 142 3.68 14.17 19.86
N GLY A 143 4.31 15.34 19.94
CA GLY A 143 5.26 15.65 21.01
C GLY A 143 4.55 16.01 22.30
N VAL A 144 5.27 15.91 23.42
CA VAL A 144 4.82 16.38 24.73
C VAL A 144 4.38 17.84 24.60
N ASN A 145 3.15 18.14 24.99
CA ASN A 145 2.52 19.47 24.92
C ASN A 145 2.21 20.04 23.52
N THR A 146 2.44 19.31 22.43
CA THR A 146 2.07 19.80 21.08
C THR A 146 0.62 19.45 20.74
N GLU A 147 -0.23 20.47 20.56
CA GLU A 147 -1.62 20.23 20.17
C GLU A 147 -1.78 19.77 18.71
N ARG A 148 -0.82 20.12 17.84
CA ARG A 148 -0.85 19.82 16.41
C ARG A 148 0.30 18.91 16.01
N SER A 149 -0.02 17.83 15.29
CA SER A 149 1.00 16.96 14.70
C SER A 149 1.62 17.59 13.46
N LYS A 150 2.93 17.38 13.26
CA LYS A 150 3.61 17.67 12.01
C LYS A 150 3.19 16.73 10.88
N TYR A 151 2.70 15.53 11.22
CA TYR A 151 2.54 14.39 10.30
C TYR A 151 1.09 14.12 9.89
N VAL A 152 0.15 14.29 10.82
CA VAL A 152 -1.27 13.99 10.61
C VAL A 152 -2.17 15.22 10.75
N ASP A 153 -3.30 15.18 10.06
CA ASP A 153 -4.43 16.10 10.18
C ASP A 153 -5.58 15.42 10.94
N LEU A 154 -6.28 16.21 11.76
CA LEU A 154 -7.46 15.78 12.51
C LEU A 154 -8.72 16.37 11.87
N VAL A 155 -9.56 15.52 11.30
CA VAL A 155 -10.84 15.91 10.71
C VAL A 155 -11.96 15.55 11.69
N LYS A 156 -12.68 16.55 12.19
CA LYS A 156 -13.84 16.34 13.06
C LYS A 156 -14.98 15.72 12.25
N LYS A 157 -15.48 14.55 12.65
CA LYS A 157 -16.70 13.96 12.11
C LYS A 157 -17.73 13.68 13.21
N PRO A 158 -19.02 13.57 12.86
CA PRO A 158 -20.08 13.26 13.83
C PRO A 158 -19.84 11.96 14.61
N ASN A 159 -19.21 10.96 13.99
CA ASN A 159 -18.99 9.63 14.57
C ASN A 159 -17.61 9.48 15.25
N GLY A 160 -16.85 10.57 15.39
CA GLY A 160 -15.51 10.59 15.97
C GLY A 160 -14.47 11.28 15.10
N PRO A 161 -13.28 11.58 15.63
CA PRO A 161 -12.21 12.20 14.87
C PRO A 161 -11.64 11.22 13.85
N GLU A 162 -11.50 11.66 12.60
CA GLU A 162 -10.76 10.95 11.57
C GLU A 162 -9.33 11.52 11.50
N ILE A 163 -8.33 10.64 11.59
CA ILE A 163 -6.92 11.01 11.53
C ILE A 163 -6.40 10.64 10.14
N ARG A 164 -5.86 11.62 9.42
CA ARG A 164 -5.33 11.43 8.06
C ARG A 164 -3.88 11.86 7.99
N LEU A 165 -3.06 11.14 7.23
CA LEU A 165 -1.70 11.59 6.93
C LEU A 165 -1.73 12.85 6.06
N LYS A 166 -0.88 13.83 6.39
CA LYS A 166 -0.64 14.98 5.51
C LYS A 166 -0.03 14.51 4.20
N LYS A 167 -0.27 15.25 3.11
CA LYS A 167 0.17 14.88 1.75
C LYS A 167 1.67 14.53 1.63
N LYS A 168 2.55 15.23 2.37
CA LYS A 168 4.01 14.96 2.39
C LYS A 168 4.36 13.62 3.07
N PHE A 169 3.48 13.15 3.96
CA PHE A 169 3.69 12.01 4.85
C PHE A 169 2.78 10.82 4.53
N ILE A 170 2.22 10.74 3.31
CA ILE A 170 1.37 9.61 2.88
C ILE A 170 2.10 8.26 3.02
N GLY A 171 3.43 8.27 2.95
CA GLY A 171 4.27 7.10 3.16
C GLY A 171 4.78 6.93 4.58
N LEU A 172 4.21 7.58 5.59
CA LEU A 172 4.61 7.39 6.99
C LEU A 172 4.09 6.05 7.51
N PHE A 173 4.99 5.15 7.84
CA PHE A 173 4.71 3.84 8.41
C PHE A 173 4.81 3.89 9.92
N ARG A 174 3.95 3.12 10.56
CA ARG A 174 3.94 2.87 12.00
C ARG A 174 4.43 1.44 12.25
N PRO A 175 4.92 1.14 13.46
CA PRO A 175 5.22 -0.24 13.84
C PRO A 175 4.05 -1.17 13.50
N GLY A 176 4.32 -2.34 12.93
CA GLY A 176 3.29 -3.30 12.51
C GLY A 176 2.46 -2.91 11.28
N ASP A 177 2.73 -1.79 10.62
CA ASP A 177 2.29 -1.62 9.22
C ASP A 177 3.10 -2.57 8.32
N TYR A 178 2.48 -3.07 7.25
CA TYR A 178 3.03 -4.13 6.42
C TYR A 178 4.08 -3.61 5.42
N PHE A 179 5.25 -4.26 5.39
CA PHE A 179 6.23 -4.14 4.30
C PHE A 179 6.25 -5.42 3.46
N PRO A 180 6.43 -5.32 2.13
CA PRO A 180 6.55 -6.49 1.29
C PRO A 180 7.81 -7.28 1.68
N GLU A 181 7.71 -8.59 1.81
CA GLU A 181 8.88 -9.43 2.06
C GLU A 181 9.87 -9.32 0.89
N VAL A 182 11.12 -8.95 1.17
CA VAL A 182 12.16 -8.80 0.13
C VAL A 182 12.86 -10.14 -0.08
N LYS A 183 12.42 -10.84 -1.13
CA LYS A 183 13.01 -12.12 -1.55
C LYS A 183 14.12 -11.90 -2.58
N GLU A 184 14.78 -13.01 -2.93
CA GLU A 184 15.78 -13.03 -3.99
C GLU A 184 15.27 -12.38 -5.28
N ARG A 185 16.14 -11.57 -5.89
CA ARG A 185 15.85 -10.92 -7.17
C ARG A 185 16.02 -11.90 -8.32
N VAL A 186 14.99 -12.71 -8.55
CA VAL A 186 14.93 -13.67 -9.66
C VAL A 186 14.55 -12.97 -10.95
N LEU A 187 15.46 -12.96 -11.92
CA LEU A 187 15.23 -12.41 -13.25
C LEU A 187 14.27 -13.30 -14.04
N VAL A 188 13.36 -12.69 -14.78
CA VAL A 188 12.53 -13.42 -15.74
C VAL A 188 13.23 -13.41 -17.10
N PRO A 189 13.56 -14.57 -17.69
CA PRO A 189 14.24 -14.63 -18.98
C PRO A 189 13.45 -13.91 -20.07
N ARG A 190 14.14 -13.05 -20.82
CA ARG A 190 13.61 -12.37 -21.99
C ARG A 190 14.28 -12.96 -23.23
N PRO A 191 13.54 -13.46 -24.23
CA PRO A 191 14.13 -13.95 -25.47
C PRO A 191 14.97 -12.85 -26.14
N THR A 192 16.28 -13.10 -26.28
CA THR A 192 17.22 -12.24 -27.01
C THR A 192 17.58 -12.91 -28.34
N GLY A 193 17.57 -12.19 -29.46
CA GLY A 193 18.09 -12.72 -30.74
C GLY A 193 17.08 -12.90 -31.88
N ALA A 194 15.85 -12.47 -31.68
CA ALA A 194 14.87 -12.29 -32.74
C ALA A 194 15.33 -11.19 -33.74
N LYS A 195 16.17 -11.54 -34.73
CA LYS A 195 16.33 -10.74 -35.96
C LYS A 195 15.00 -10.79 -36.69
N HIS A 196 14.15 -9.82 -36.41
CA HIS A 196 12.81 -9.79 -36.93
C HIS A 196 12.60 -8.45 -37.60
N THR A 197 12.31 -8.52 -38.90
CA THR A 197 11.90 -7.38 -39.72
C THR A 197 10.65 -6.75 -39.12
N VAL A 198 10.61 -5.42 -39.09
CA VAL A 198 9.41 -4.65 -38.73
C VAL A 198 8.25 -5.19 -39.56
N ALA A 199 7.11 -5.45 -38.93
CA ALA A 199 5.94 -5.96 -39.63
C ALA A 199 5.53 -5.01 -40.76
N ASP A 200 5.30 -5.55 -41.96
CA ASP A 200 4.94 -4.74 -43.13
C ASP A 200 3.67 -3.93 -42.87
N LEU A 201 3.71 -2.66 -43.28
CA LEU A 201 2.56 -1.77 -43.17
C LEU A 201 1.52 -2.14 -44.23
N ALA A 202 0.30 -2.41 -43.78
CA ALA A 202 -0.84 -2.72 -44.63
C ALA A 202 -1.99 -1.73 -44.42
N PRO A 203 -2.84 -1.46 -45.44
CA PRO A 203 -4.03 -0.63 -45.29
C PRO A 203 -4.98 -1.12 -44.19
N MET A 204 -5.01 -2.43 -43.95
CA MET A 204 -5.69 -3.07 -42.83
C MET A 204 -4.77 -4.08 -42.16
N GLY A 205 -4.81 -4.16 -40.84
CA GLY A 205 -3.94 -5.07 -40.09
C GLY A 205 -4.30 -5.14 -38.61
N VAL A 206 -3.40 -5.75 -37.84
CA VAL A 206 -3.52 -5.93 -36.39
C VAL A 206 -2.55 -5.00 -35.66
N GLY A 207 -3.07 -4.25 -34.70
CA GLY A 207 -2.29 -3.47 -33.74
C GLY A 207 -2.54 -3.98 -32.32
N TYR A 208 -1.81 -3.44 -31.34
CA TYR A 208 -1.82 -3.97 -29.97
C TYR A 208 -2.02 -2.89 -28.91
N CYS A 209 -2.93 -3.13 -27.97
CA CYS A 209 -3.16 -2.27 -26.83
C CYS A 209 -2.53 -2.84 -25.57
N PHE A 210 -1.79 -2.01 -24.85
CA PHE A 210 -1.59 -2.18 -23.43
C PHE A 210 -2.86 -1.79 -22.68
N ALA A 211 -3.62 -2.80 -22.28
CA ALA A 211 -4.85 -2.67 -21.52
C ALA A 211 -4.52 -2.61 -20.03
N ASN A 212 -4.72 -1.45 -19.43
CA ASN A 212 -4.42 -1.18 -18.02
C ASN A 212 -5.65 -0.64 -17.28
N THR A 213 -5.69 -0.85 -15.97
CA THR A 213 -6.68 -0.28 -15.05
C THR A 213 -5.97 0.10 -13.75
N ASP A 214 -6.56 1.01 -12.98
CA ASP A 214 -6.00 1.38 -11.67
C ASP A 214 -6.29 0.28 -10.65
N LEU A 215 -5.30 -0.57 -10.35
CA LEU A 215 -5.42 -1.67 -9.40
C LEU A 215 -5.73 -1.20 -7.95
N GLN A 216 -5.68 0.09 -7.65
CA GLN A 216 -6.14 0.65 -6.36
C GLN A 216 -7.66 0.88 -6.32
N ASN A 217 -8.29 0.96 -7.49
CA ASN A 217 -9.73 1.14 -7.61
C ASN A 217 -10.46 -0.20 -7.40
N PHE A 218 -11.51 -0.20 -6.57
CA PHE A 218 -12.33 -1.37 -6.27
C PHE A 218 -13.05 -1.96 -7.50
N HIS A 219 -13.15 -1.20 -8.59
CA HIS A 219 -13.70 -1.66 -9.87
C HIS A 219 -12.68 -2.39 -10.76
N SER A 220 -11.40 -2.42 -10.40
CA SER A 220 -10.39 -3.10 -11.19
C SER A 220 -10.52 -4.59 -11.09
N ASN A 221 -10.79 -5.25 -12.20
CA ASN A 221 -11.11 -6.67 -12.29
C ASN A 221 -10.10 -7.48 -13.12
N HIS A 222 -9.01 -6.85 -13.57
CA HIS A 222 -7.96 -7.55 -14.31
C HIS A 222 -6.57 -6.93 -14.07
N TYR A 223 -5.54 -7.76 -14.19
CA TYR A 223 -4.15 -7.32 -14.28
C TYR A 223 -3.82 -6.75 -15.66
N PRO A 224 -2.79 -5.91 -15.80
CA PRO A 224 -2.46 -5.29 -17.07
C PRO A 224 -1.97 -6.30 -18.11
N PHE A 225 -2.54 -6.29 -19.31
CA PHE A 225 -2.28 -7.26 -20.38
C PHE A 225 -2.36 -6.64 -21.77
N LEU A 226 -2.07 -7.43 -22.80
CA LEU A 226 -2.17 -7.01 -24.20
C LEU A 226 -3.51 -7.43 -24.83
N ILE A 227 -4.14 -6.49 -25.56
CA ILE A 227 -5.34 -6.75 -26.36
C ILE A 227 -5.06 -6.34 -27.81
N PRO A 228 -5.03 -7.29 -28.77
CA PRO A 228 -4.93 -6.95 -30.17
C PRO A 228 -6.23 -6.30 -30.68
N TYR A 229 -6.12 -5.52 -31.76
CA TYR A 229 -7.26 -4.89 -32.42
C TYR A 229 -7.02 -4.80 -33.92
N VAL A 230 -8.13 -4.81 -34.68
CA VAL A 230 -8.10 -4.58 -36.12
C VAL A 230 -8.15 -3.09 -36.42
N TYR A 231 -7.28 -2.63 -37.32
CA TYR A 231 -7.27 -1.25 -37.79
C TYR A 231 -7.41 -1.13 -39.31
N ALA A 232 -7.80 0.07 -39.74
CA ALA A 232 -7.55 0.56 -41.08
C ALA A 232 -6.64 1.80 -40.98
N ALA A 233 -5.54 1.81 -41.72
CA ALA A 233 -4.56 2.88 -41.72
C ALA A 233 -4.99 4.05 -42.62
N THR A 234 -4.30 5.18 -42.48
CA THR A 234 -4.39 6.29 -43.45
C THR A 234 -3.77 5.91 -44.79
N ALA A 235 -4.07 6.64 -45.86
CA ALA A 235 -3.47 6.42 -47.19
C ALA A 235 -1.93 6.41 -47.17
N TYR A 236 -1.31 7.22 -46.30
CA TYR A 236 0.14 7.28 -46.13
C TYR A 236 0.72 6.21 -45.18
N LEU A 237 -0.11 5.31 -44.65
CA LEU A 237 0.28 4.24 -43.72
C LEU A 237 1.01 4.69 -42.43
N LYS A 238 0.90 5.97 -42.06
CA LYS A 238 1.58 6.54 -40.88
C LYS A 238 0.79 6.43 -39.58
N THR A 239 -0.55 6.42 -39.67
CA THR A 239 -1.42 6.39 -38.49
C THR A 239 -2.66 5.54 -38.74
N VAL A 240 -3.34 5.18 -37.65
CA VAL A 240 -4.63 4.49 -37.70
C VAL A 240 -5.74 5.49 -38.05
N LYS A 241 -6.39 5.29 -39.19
CA LYS A 241 -7.57 6.06 -39.62
C LYS A 241 -8.81 5.65 -38.83
N SER A 242 -9.02 4.35 -38.66
CA SER A 242 -10.15 3.82 -37.88
C SER A 242 -9.80 2.49 -37.22
N TYR A 243 -10.17 2.37 -35.95
CA TYR A 243 -10.22 1.08 -35.25
C TYR A 243 -11.48 0.34 -35.68
N LYS A 244 -11.45 -0.99 -35.84
CA LYS A 244 -12.61 -1.77 -36.32
C LYS A 244 -13.23 -2.63 -35.22
N ARG A 245 -12.42 -3.40 -34.50
CA ARG A 245 -12.82 -4.29 -33.39
C ARG A 245 -11.62 -4.70 -32.55
N PHE A 246 -11.86 -5.12 -31.31
CA PHE A 246 -10.86 -5.87 -30.54
C PHE A 246 -10.78 -7.31 -31.06
N VAL A 247 -9.64 -7.94 -30.84
CA VAL A 247 -9.34 -9.32 -31.22
C VAL A 247 -9.15 -10.11 -29.93
N PHE A 248 -10.02 -11.07 -29.71
CA PHE A 248 -10.03 -11.91 -28.52
C PHE A 248 -9.73 -13.37 -28.83
N ASN A 249 -10.00 -13.77 -30.07
CA ASN A 249 -9.89 -15.13 -30.55
C ASN A 249 -9.27 -15.11 -31.97
N ALA A 250 -8.83 -16.27 -32.47
CA ALA A 250 -8.25 -16.39 -33.81
C ALA A 250 -9.23 -16.01 -34.93
N GLN A 251 -10.54 -16.24 -34.73
CA GLN A 251 -11.59 -15.94 -35.71
C GLN A 251 -11.78 -14.43 -35.92
N ASP A 252 -11.41 -13.59 -34.95
CA ASP A 252 -11.63 -12.14 -35.06
C ASP A 252 -10.73 -11.47 -36.11
N VAL A 253 -9.67 -12.16 -36.54
CA VAL A 253 -8.75 -11.71 -37.60
C VAL A 253 -8.95 -12.46 -38.92
N GLU A 254 -10.04 -13.21 -39.06
CA GLU A 254 -10.39 -13.85 -40.34
C GLU A 254 -10.48 -12.81 -41.46
N GLY A 255 -9.87 -13.13 -42.61
CA GLY A 255 -9.77 -12.22 -43.75
C GLY A 255 -8.71 -11.11 -43.63
N ILE A 256 -7.90 -11.10 -42.56
CA ILE A 256 -6.78 -10.17 -42.39
C ILE A 256 -5.47 -10.95 -42.53
N SER A 257 -4.54 -10.42 -43.33
CA SER A 257 -3.19 -10.99 -43.40
C SER A 257 -2.45 -10.71 -42.08
N VAL A 258 -2.07 -11.79 -41.39
CA VAL A 258 -1.35 -11.73 -40.11
C VAL A 258 -0.03 -12.46 -40.28
N SER A 259 1.08 -11.74 -40.06
CA SER A 259 2.43 -12.32 -40.13
C SER A 259 2.65 -13.39 -39.05
N PRO A 260 3.63 -14.32 -39.21
CA PRO A 260 3.94 -15.32 -38.19
C PRO A 260 4.23 -14.71 -36.80
N GLN A 261 4.92 -13.57 -36.76
CA GLN A 261 5.20 -12.85 -35.51
C GLN A 261 3.92 -12.32 -34.85
N GLN A 262 2.98 -11.81 -35.64
CA GLN A 262 1.70 -11.35 -35.12
C GLN A 262 0.82 -12.51 -34.68
N GLN A 263 0.90 -13.68 -35.32
CA GLN A 263 0.22 -14.90 -34.88
C GLN A 263 0.76 -15.37 -33.51
N GLU A 264 2.07 -15.34 -33.33
CA GLU A 264 2.72 -15.64 -32.05
C GLU A 264 2.32 -14.62 -30.98
N LEU A 265 2.41 -13.32 -31.29
CA LEU A 265 2.03 -12.26 -30.36
C LEU A 265 0.54 -12.31 -29.99
N ASN A 266 -0.35 -12.60 -30.94
CA ASN A 266 -1.77 -12.80 -30.69
C ASN A 266 -2.00 -13.99 -29.73
N SER A 267 -1.28 -15.10 -29.94
CA SER A 267 -1.35 -16.27 -29.06
C SER A 267 -0.93 -15.93 -27.63
N ILE A 268 0.12 -15.12 -27.46
CA ILE A 268 0.55 -14.62 -26.15
C ILE A 268 -0.54 -13.71 -25.54
N CYS A 269 -1.14 -12.81 -26.33
CA CYS A 269 -2.22 -11.94 -25.85
C CYS A 269 -3.42 -12.75 -25.34
N PHE A 270 -3.80 -13.81 -26.07
CA PHE A 270 -4.90 -14.69 -25.66
C PHE A 270 -4.56 -15.45 -24.38
N ALA A 271 -3.31 -15.92 -24.24
CA ALA A 271 -2.85 -16.54 -23.01
C ALA A 271 -2.93 -15.56 -21.82
N MET A 272 -2.47 -14.31 -22.00
CA MET A 272 -2.59 -13.30 -20.95
C MET A 272 -4.04 -13.05 -20.56
N LYS A 273 -4.94 -12.87 -21.54
CA LYS A 273 -6.37 -12.62 -21.30
C LYS A 273 -7.01 -13.69 -20.42
N LYS A 274 -6.68 -14.97 -20.65
CA LYS A 274 -7.25 -16.11 -19.90
C LYS A 274 -6.99 -16.03 -18.39
N ILE A 275 -5.86 -15.45 -18.00
CA ILE A 275 -5.43 -15.37 -16.59
C ILE A 275 -5.41 -13.95 -16.04
N ALA A 276 -5.75 -12.94 -16.85
CA ALA A 276 -5.74 -11.54 -16.44
C ALA A 276 -6.81 -11.21 -15.40
N ALA A 277 -7.93 -11.91 -15.38
CA ALA A 277 -9.03 -11.63 -14.45
C ALA A 277 -8.60 -11.81 -12.98
N ILE A 278 -8.86 -10.79 -12.16
CA ILE A 278 -8.60 -10.81 -10.72
C ILE A 278 -9.75 -11.55 -10.04
N ARG A 279 -9.40 -12.51 -9.19
CA ARG A 279 -10.37 -13.24 -8.37
C ARG A 279 -10.60 -12.50 -7.06
N PHE A 280 -11.87 -12.37 -6.67
CA PHE A 280 -12.28 -11.72 -5.42
C PHE A 280 -12.95 -12.74 -4.50
N SER A 281 -12.67 -12.64 -3.20
CA SER A 281 -13.40 -13.38 -2.18
C SER A 281 -14.76 -12.73 -1.92
N VAL A 282 -15.79 -13.54 -1.72
CA VAL A 282 -17.09 -13.05 -1.26
C VAL A 282 -16.98 -12.57 0.19
N TYR A 283 -17.80 -11.59 0.58
CA TYR A 283 -17.86 -11.13 1.96
C TYR A 283 -18.18 -12.30 2.92
N GLY A 284 -17.39 -12.44 3.99
CA GLY A 284 -17.52 -13.55 4.94
C GLY A 284 -16.90 -14.87 4.49
N ALA A 285 -16.10 -14.88 3.42
CA ALA A 285 -15.33 -16.07 3.03
C ALA A 285 -14.38 -16.52 4.14
N LEU A 286 -14.22 -17.83 4.28
CA LEU A 286 -13.30 -18.43 5.24
C LEU A 286 -11.83 -18.03 4.95
N PRO A 287 -10.97 -17.90 5.97
CA PRO A 287 -9.56 -17.51 5.79
C PRO A 287 -8.81 -18.37 4.77
N GLU A 288 -9.09 -19.67 4.72
CA GLU A 288 -8.47 -20.62 3.78
C GLU A 288 -8.85 -20.31 2.34
N THR A 289 -10.10 -19.90 2.11
CA THR A 289 -10.58 -19.49 0.77
C THR A 289 -9.91 -18.19 0.34
N VAL A 290 -9.76 -17.23 1.25
CA VAL A 290 -9.05 -15.97 1.00
C VAL A 290 -7.58 -16.23 0.66
N ALA A 291 -6.92 -17.11 1.42
CA ALA A 291 -5.53 -17.50 1.18
C ALA A 291 -5.35 -18.19 -0.19
N GLU A 292 -6.25 -19.11 -0.55
CA GLU A 292 -6.21 -19.78 -1.85
C GLU A 292 -6.42 -18.80 -3.02
N ILE A 293 -7.37 -17.87 -2.90
CA ILE A 293 -7.58 -16.82 -3.90
C ILE A 293 -6.33 -15.94 -4.04
N SER A 294 -5.69 -15.56 -2.93
CA SER A 294 -4.43 -14.79 -2.97
C SER A 294 -3.34 -15.57 -3.71
N ARG A 295 -3.16 -16.86 -3.39
CA ARG A 295 -2.16 -17.73 -4.03
C ARG A 295 -2.37 -17.83 -5.54
N ILE A 296 -3.61 -18.02 -5.99
CA ILE A 296 -3.94 -18.08 -7.41
C ILE A 296 -3.69 -16.73 -8.10
N ASN A 297 -4.09 -15.63 -7.46
CA ASN A 297 -3.87 -14.29 -7.99
C ASN A 297 -2.37 -13.98 -8.13
N GLU A 298 -1.55 -14.33 -7.15
CA GLU A 298 -0.09 -14.18 -7.19
C GLU A 298 0.54 -15.04 -8.30
N ALA A 299 0.11 -16.31 -8.44
CA ALA A 299 0.57 -17.17 -9.51
C ALA A 299 0.21 -16.62 -10.90
N ASN A 300 -1.01 -16.09 -11.06
CA ASN A 300 -1.44 -15.47 -12.31
C ASN A 300 -0.64 -14.19 -12.62
N GLN A 301 -0.33 -13.34 -11.63
CA GLN A 301 0.52 -12.16 -11.84
C GLN A 301 1.89 -12.56 -12.39
N LEU A 302 2.54 -13.57 -11.79
CA LEU A 302 3.84 -14.05 -12.24
C LEU A 302 3.77 -14.63 -13.66
N GLU A 303 2.73 -15.39 -13.99
CA GLU A 303 2.58 -15.96 -15.32
C GLU A 303 2.32 -14.87 -16.38
N ILE A 304 1.50 -13.87 -16.08
CA ILE A 304 1.31 -12.70 -16.97
C ILE A 304 2.63 -11.95 -17.16
N PHE A 305 3.43 -11.81 -16.11
CA PHE A 305 4.74 -11.16 -16.20
C PHE A 305 5.73 -11.94 -17.09
N LYS A 306 5.71 -13.28 -17.03
CA LYS A 306 6.47 -14.14 -17.96
C LYS A 306 5.99 -13.97 -19.39
N LEU A 307 4.67 -13.92 -19.61
CA LEU A 307 4.09 -13.67 -20.93
C LEU A 307 4.47 -12.29 -21.46
N TRP A 308 4.56 -11.26 -20.60
CA TRP A 308 5.05 -9.93 -21.00
C TRP A 308 6.50 -9.98 -21.48
N ASN A 309 7.37 -10.72 -20.79
CA ASN A 309 8.76 -10.89 -21.22
C ASN A 309 8.88 -11.65 -22.55
N LYS A 310 7.97 -12.58 -22.85
CA LYS A 310 7.87 -13.22 -24.17
C LYS A 310 7.32 -12.26 -25.24
N ALA A 311 6.31 -11.46 -24.91
CA ALA A 311 5.64 -10.56 -25.84
C ALA A 311 6.51 -9.37 -26.25
N LEU A 312 7.30 -8.81 -25.32
CA LEU A 312 7.98 -7.53 -25.50
C LEU A 312 8.88 -7.49 -26.75
N PRO A 313 9.75 -8.47 -27.05
CA PRO A 313 10.55 -8.47 -28.27
C PRO A 313 9.73 -8.40 -29.55
N LEU A 314 8.56 -9.06 -29.60
CA LEU A 314 7.65 -9.02 -30.74
C LEU A 314 6.87 -7.70 -30.80
N LEU A 315 6.50 -7.17 -29.64
CA LEU A 315 5.68 -5.96 -29.50
C LEU A 315 6.43 -4.70 -29.95
N VAL A 316 7.72 -4.56 -29.64
CA VAL A 316 8.52 -3.39 -30.03
C VAL A 316 8.68 -3.24 -31.56
N GLN A 317 8.41 -4.30 -32.31
CA GLN A 317 8.49 -4.32 -33.78
C GLN A 317 7.15 -4.00 -34.45
N GLN A 318 6.07 -3.88 -33.66
CA GLN A 318 4.74 -3.64 -34.21
C GLN A 318 4.55 -2.16 -34.54
N PRO A 319 3.98 -1.83 -35.71
CA PRO A 319 3.87 -0.45 -36.18
C PRO A 319 2.87 0.39 -35.38
N PHE A 320 1.82 -0.25 -34.85
CA PHE A 320 0.75 0.44 -34.12
C PHE A 320 0.53 -0.20 -32.76
N THR A 321 1.00 0.50 -31.73
CA THR A 321 0.74 0.12 -30.34
C THR A 321 0.16 1.28 -29.56
N HIS A 322 -0.76 0.97 -28.65
CA HIS A 322 -1.54 1.96 -27.92
C HIS A 322 -1.66 1.59 -26.44
N TYR A 323 -1.91 2.57 -25.60
CA TYR A 323 -2.37 2.42 -24.24
C TYR A 323 -3.89 2.59 -24.22
N LEU A 324 -4.58 1.71 -23.50
CA LEU A 324 -6.02 1.76 -23.28
C LEU A 324 -6.32 1.63 -21.79
N TYR A 325 -6.92 2.67 -21.21
CA TYR A 325 -7.50 2.57 -19.88
C TYR A 325 -8.85 1.86 -19.97
N THR A 326 -8.95 0.66 -19.39
CA THR A 326 -10.11 -0.22 -19.63
C THR A 326 -11.31 0.12 -18.75
N TYR A 327 -11.09 0.81 -17.62
CA TYR A 327 -12.09 1.01 -16.57
C TYR A 327 -12.75 -0.34 -16.17
N GLY A 328 -11.92 -1.31 -15.76
CA GLY A 328 -12.41 -2.66 -15.43
C GLY A 328 -13.13 -3.36 -16.60
N MET A 329 -12.54 -3.30 -17.80
CA MET A 329 -13.07 -3.82 -19.07
C MET A 329 -14.29 -3.10 -19.67
N ARG A 330 -14.86 -2.06 -19.06
CA ARG A 330 -16.01 -1.32 -19.62
C ARG A 330 -15.70 -0.71 -20.99
N ASN A 331 -14.48 -0.19 -21.19
CA ASN A 331 -14.06 0.41 -22.47
C ASN A 331 -13.68 -0.64 -23.53
N VAL A 332 -13.85 -1.93 -23.23
CA VAL A 332 -13.54 -3.05 -24.13
C VAL A 332 -14.81 -3.84 -24.52
N ALA A 333 -16.00 -3.41 -24.07
CA ALA A 333 -17.27 -4.09 -24.35
C ALA A 333 -17.75 -3.94 -25.80
N GLY A 334 -17.12 -3.07 -26.60
CA GLY A 334 -17.48 -2.82 -27.98
C GLY A 334 -16.28 -2.47 -28.85
N LYS A 335 -16.53 -1.72 -29.92
CA LYS A 335 -15.48 -1.26 -30.82
C LYS A 335 -14.50 -0.30 -30.12
N PRO A 336 -13.19 -0.37 -30.39
CA PRO A 336 -12.23 0.56 -29.81
C PRO A 336 -12.55 2.02 -30.20
N VAL A 337 -12.62 2.89 -29.19
CA VAL A 337 -12.95 4.30 -29.35
C VAL A 337 -11.67 5.11 -29.52
N ARG A 338 -11.59 5.93 -30.58
CA ARG A 338 -10.35 6.64 -30.96
C ARG A 338 -9.77 7.53 -29.85
N ARG A 339 -10.62 8.19 -29.04
CA ARG A 339 -10.16 9.08 -27.95
C ARG A 339 -9.49 8.32 -26.80
N ASP A 340 -9.82 7.04 -26.63
CA ASP A 340 -9.35 6.20 -25.53
C ASP A 340 -8.08 5.41 -25.91
N MET A 341 -7.78 5.34 -27.21
CA MET A 341 -6.60 4.68 -27.78
C MET A 341 -5.42 5.66 -27.84
N LYS A 342 -4.70 5.80 -26.72
CA LYS A 342 -3.55 6.71 -26.63
C LYS A 342 -2.31 6.04 -27.23
N LEU A 343 -1.47 6.79 -27.95
CA LEU A 343 -0.24 6.22 -28.50
C LEU A 343 0.66 5.71 -27.37
N ALA A 344 1.22 4.52 -27.55
CA ALA A 344 2.21 3.95 -26.64
C ALA A 344 3.37 3.36 -27.45
N PHE A 345 4.54 3.30 -26.84
CA PHE A 345 5.73 2.66 -27.36
C PHE A 345 6.35 1.84 -26.25
N PHE A 346 7.09 0.81 -26.64
CA PHE A 346 7.74 -0.10 -25.71
C PHE A 346 9.24 -0.09 -26.00
N SER A 347 10.03 -0.21 -24.95
CA SER A 347 11.49 -0.25 -25.04
C SER A 347 12.02 -1.57 -24.53
N LEU A 348 13.07 -2.06 -25.19
CA LEU A 348 13.86 -3.20 -24.69
C LEU A 348 14.81 -2.81 -23.56
N ASP A 349 15.08 -1.50 -23.38
CA ASP A 349 15.88 -1.01 -22.27
C ASP A 349 15.28 -1.41 -20.93
N ILE A 350 16.14 -1.85 -20.02
CA ILE A 350 15.74 -2.40 -18.72
C ILE A 350 15.82 -1.30 -17.65
N PRO A 351 14.72 -1.02 -16.92
CA PRO A 351 14.76 -0.16 -15.75
C PRO A 351 15.54 -0.81 -14.61
N VAL A 352 16.46 -0.05 -14.02
CA VAL A 352 17.22 -0.47 -12.84
C VAL A 352 16.68 0.27 -11.62
N LEU A 353 16.27 -0.51 -10.61
CA LEU A 353 15.81 0.00 -9.33
C LEU A 353 17.01 0.37 -8.45
N SER A 354 16.87 1.45 -7.70
CA SER A 354 17.83 1.89 -6.68
C SER A 354 17.08 2.64 -5.58
N PHE A 355 17.66 2.70 -4.40
CA PHE A 355 17.05 3.36 -3.26
C PHE A 355 17.96 4.44 -2.70
N VAL A 356 17.33 5.43 -2.08
CA VAL A 356 18.04 6.47 -1.33
C VAL A 356 17.40 6.58 0.04
N LEU A 357 18.16 6.22 1.07
CA LEU A 357 17.78 6.39 2.47
C LEU A 357 18.35 7.73 2.94
N ARG A 358 17.49 8.60 3.51
CA ARG A 358 17.88 9.91 4.02
C ARG A 358 17.50 10.04 5.48
N ASP A 359 18.40 10.53 6.31
CA ASP A 359 18.02 11.07 7.62
C ASP A 359 17.40 12.47 7.42
N LYS A 360 16.18 12.67 7.93
CA LYS A 360 15.45 13.95 7.88
C LYS A 360 15.38 14.65 9.23
N GLY A 361 16.12 14.16 10.22
CA GLY A 361 16.13 14.63 11.60
C GLY A 361 15.22 13.79 12.48
N ASP A 362 13.91 14.01 12.35
CA ASP A 362 12.87 13.35 13.15
C ASP A 362 12.37 12.02 12.54
N TYR A 363 12.70 11.74 11.28
CA TYR A 363 12.36 10.50 10.60
C TYR A 363 13.40 10.12 9.54
N PHE A 364 13.42 8.86 9.15
CA PHE A 364 14.12 8.39 7.96
C PHE A 364 13.18 8.33 6.76
N GLU A 365 13.68 8.66 5.58
CA GLU A 365 12.94 8.55 4.31
C GLU A 365 13.69 7.61 3.36
N LEU A 366 13.08 6.48 3.01
CA LEU A 366 13.54 5.57 1.97
C LEU A 366 12.79 5.88 0.67
N GLN A 367 13.51 6.35 -0.34
CA GLN A 367 12.96 6.71 -1.65
C GLN A 367 13.35 5.67 -2.71
N LEU A 368 12.36 5.13 -3.42
CA LEU A 368 12.59 4.31 -4.61
C LEU A 368 12.90 5.21 -5.83
N ARG A 369 13.89 4.80 -6.63
CA ARG A 369 14.32 5.47 -7.86
C ARG A 369 14.50 4.44 -8.97
N LEU A 370 14.06 4.79 -10.17
CA LEU A 370 14.28 3.98 -11.36
C LEU A 370 15.17 4.72 -12.35
N LYS A 371 16.15 4.03 -12.91
CA LYS A 371 17.02 4.55 -13.97
C LYS A 371 16.90 3.70 -15.23
N VAL A 372 16.91 4.35 -16.38
CA VAL A 372 17.03 3.68 -17.69
C VAL A 372 18.24 4.28 -18.40
N LYS A 373 19.21 3.46 -18.80
CA LYS A 373 20.48 3.93 -19.41
C LYS A 373 21.14 5.07 -18.62
N GLY A 374 21.17 4.93 -17.29
CA GLY A 374 21.73 5.93 -16.37
C GLY A 374 20.86 7.17 -16.11
N LYS A 375 19.79 7.41 -16.88
CA LYS A 375 18.87 8.55 -16.70
C LYS A 375 17.78 8.20 -15.69
N LEU A 376 17.60 9.06 -14.69
CA LEU A 376 16.55 8.91 -13.67
C LEU A 376 15.17 9.19 -14.28
N LEU A 377 14.24 8.24 -14.11
CA LEU A 377 12.84 8.44 -14.47
C LEU A 377 12.16 9.33 -13.43
N LYS A 378 11.34 10.28 -13.90
CA LYS A 378 10.40 10.99 -13.03
C LYS A 378 9.15 10.14 -12.88
N LEU A 379 8.83 9.74 -11.66
CA LEU A 379 7.68 8.89 -11.37
C LEU A 379 6.51 9.73 -10.85
N GLY A 380 5.34 9.55 -11.44
CA GLY A 380 4.05 10.07 -10.96
C GLY A 380 3.07 8.94 -10.62
N SER A 381 1.84 9.29 -10.24
CA SER A 381 0.77 8.31 -9.97
C SER A 381 0.46 7.44 -11.18
N ASP A 382 0.52 8.03 -12.39
CA ASP A 382 0.11 7.37 -13.63
C ASP A 382 1.28 6.72 -14.38
N SER A 383 2.48 6.74 -13.76
CA SER A 383 3.74 6.27 -14.35
C SER A 383 3.95 4.75 -14.24
N PHE A 384 2.90 3.98 -13.90
CA PHE A 384 3.01 2.57 -13.57
C PHE A 384 1.79 1.76 -14.02
N GLY A 385 2.02 0.54 -14.48
CA GLY A 385 1.00 -0.42 -14.88
C GLY A 385 1.41 -1.84 -14.53
N LEU A 386 1.51 -2.10 -13.22
CA LEU A 386 1.98 -3.32 -12.56
C LEU A 386 3.36 -3.79 -13.02
N PHE A 387 3.48 -4.32 -14.22
CA PHE A 387 4.74 -4.86 -14.75
C PHE A 387 5.57 -3.81 -15.48
N LEU A 388 4.93 -2.72 -15.91
CA LEU A 388 5.56 -1.68 -16.72
C LEU A 388 5.60 -0.34 -16.00
N VAL A 389 6.62 0.45 -16.31
CA VAL A 389 6.82 1.83 -15.84
C VAL A 389 7.01 2.78 -17.02
N CYS A 390 6.64 4.04 -16.84
CA CYS A 390 6.96 5.11 -17.79
C CYS A 390 7.39 6.37 -17.06
N ASP A 391 8.03 7.31 -17.78
CA ASP A 391 8.36 8.61 -17.21
C ASP A 391 7.11 9.50 -17.17
N SER A 392 6.93 10.28 -16.12
CA SER A 392 5.81 11.23 -15.98
C SER A 392 5.79 12.31 -17.06
N VAL A 393 6.93 12.58 -17.71
CA VAL A 393 7.07 13.50 -18.85
C VAL A 393 6.86 12.77 -20.18
N LYS A 394 7.37 11.54 -20.30
CA LYS A 394 7.22 10.70 -21.50
C LYS A 394 6.26 9.55 -21.21
N THR A 395 5.00 9.89 -20.97
CA THR A 395 3.95 8.94 -20.58
C THR A 395 3.58 7.92 -21.66
N TYR A 396 4.05 8.11 -22.90
CA TYR A 396 3.85 7.19 -24.00
C TYR A 396 4.90 6.08 -24.08
N LEU A 397 6.06 6.20 -23.43
CA LEU A 397 7.15 5.23 -23.55
C LEU A 397 7.24 4.34 -22.31
N TRP A 398 6.92 3.07 -22.48
CA TRP A 398 6.83 2.08 -21.42
C TRP A 398 8.04 1.15 -21.41
N TYR A 399 8.47 0.78 -20.20
CA TYR A 399 9.56 -0.13 -19.94
C TYR A 399 9.09 -1.27 -19.06
N LEU A 400 9.39 -2.50 -19.45
CA LEU A 400 9.06 -3.69 -18.67
C LEU A 400 10.14 -3.93 -17.61
N LEU A 401 9.71 -4.14 -16.36
CA LEU A 401 10.58 -4.51 -15.25
C LEU A 401 11.20 -5.91 -15.49
N GLU A 402 12.34 -6.19 -14.85
CA GLU A 402 13.15 -7.38 -15.18
C GLU A 402 12.87 -8.56 -14.25
N ALA A 403 12.61 -8.29 -12.97
CA ALA A 403 12.43 -9.30 -11.94
C ALA A 403 11.04 -9.24 -11.30
N GLU A 404 10.61 -10.36 -10.71
CA GLU A 404 9.35 -10.44 -9.98
C GLU A 404 9.33 -9.45 -8.79
N MET A 405 10.44 -9.39 -8.06
CA MET A 405 10.59 -8.50 -6.93
C MET A 405 10.58 -7.02 -7.35
N ASP A 406 11.04 -6.69 -8.56
CA ASP A 406 11.03 -5.32 -9.07
C ASP A 406 9.59 -4.78 -9.15
N TYR A 407 8.67 -5.53 -9.77
CA TYR A 407 7.29 -5.05 -9.93
C TYR A 407 6.53 -5.00 -8.59
N LYS A 408 6.81 -5.93 -7.67
CA LYS A 408 6.23 -5.92 -6.32
C LYS A 408 6.69 -4.70 -5.53
N LEU A 409 7.98 -4.36 -5.59
CA LEU A 409 8.51 -3.15 -4.94
C LEU A 409 7.94 -1.89 -5.57
N VAL A 410 7.96 -1.77 -6.90
CA VAL A 410 7.40 -0.58 -7.58
C VAL A 410 5.91 -0.42 -7.27
N TRP A 411 5.14 -1.51 -7.25
CA TRP A 411 3.72 -1.47 -6.86
C TRP A 411 3.51 -1.01 -5.42
N PHE A 412 4.28 -1.54 -4.48
CA PHE A 412 4.20 -1.12 -3.08
C PHE A 412 4.55 0.37 -2.92
N PHE A 413 5.66 0.79 -3.51
CA PHE A 413 6.15 2.17 -3.41
C PHE A 413 5.25 3.17 -4.15
N SER A 414 4.58 2.80 -5.24
CA SER A 414 3.68 3.71 -5.97
C SER A 414 2.50 4.18 -5.11
N ARG A 415 2.03 3.34 -4.18
CA ARG A 415 0.96 3.66 -3.21
C ARG A 415 1.35 4.73 -2.20
N VAL A 416 2.65 4.96 -2.04
CA VAL A 416 3.22 5.90 -1.07
C VAL A 416 4.09 6.96 -1.75
N ASN A 417 3.75 7.35 -2.97
CA ASN A 417 4.47 8.37 -3.76
C ASN A 417 5.98 8.10 -3.86
N PHE A 418 6.33 6.81 -3.96
CA PHE A 418 7.69 6.29 -4.06
C PHE A 418 8.59 6.66 -2.87
N ARG A 419 8.00 6.93 -1.69
CA ARG A 419 8.71 7.28 -0.46
C ARG A 419 8.07 6.59 0.73
N VAL A 420 8.87 5.84 1.46
CA VAL A 420 8.53 5.29 2.76
C VAL A 420 9.21 6.14 3.83
N GLN A 421 8.49 6.49 4.87
CA GLN A 421 8.95 7.33 5.96
C GLN A 421 8.73 6.60 7.29
N VAL A 422 9.73 6.58 8.15
CA VAL A 422 9.65 5.91 9.46
C VAL A 422 10.25 6.84 10.51
N LEU A 423 9.51 7.08 11.60
CA LEU A 423 10.01 7.91 12.70
C LEU A 423 11.28 7.29 13.31
N LYS A 424 12.20 8.15 13.74
CA LYS A 424 13.55 7.73 14.15
C LYS A 424 13.53 6.73 15.32
N GLY A 425 12.58 6.85 16.25
CA GLY A 425 12.40 5.93 17.37
C GLY A 425 12.11 4.49 16.93
N TYR A 426 11.51 4.29 15.77
CA TYR A 426 11.11 2.97 15.26
C TYR A 426 12.02 2.40 14.18
N TYR A 427 13.04 3.14 13.76
CA TYR A 427 13.90 2.71 12.66
C TYR A 427 14.60 1.39 12.96
N LYS A 428 15.31 1.33 14.09
CA LYS A 428 16.17 0.21 14.44
C LYS A 428 15.39 -1.10 14.59
N GLU A 429 14.25 -1.04 15.28
CA GLU A 429 13.45 -2.23 15.59
C GLU A 429 12.57 -2.70 14.42
N PHE A 430 11.98 -1.76 13.66
CA PHE A 430 10.92 -2.10 12.70
C PHE A 430 11.28 -1.88 11.23
N PHE A 431 12.40 -1.21 10.91
CA PHE A 431 12.70 -0.81 9.53
C PHE A 431 14.11 -1.14 9.06
N GLU A 432 15.10 -1.16 9.95
CA GLU A 432 16.50 -1.44 9.59
C GLU A 432 16.65 -2.79 8.87
N GLY A 433 16.07 -3.86 9.42
CA GLY A 433 16.09 -5.18 8.78
C GLY A 433 15.41 -5.23 7.40
N TYR A 434 14.39 -4.39 7.17
CA TYR A 434 13.77 -4.27 5.85
C TYR A 434 14.72 -3.57 4.85
N VAL A 435 15.41 -2.51 5.28
CA VAL A 435 16.41 -1.82 4.46
C VAL A 435 17.58 -2.75 4.13
N GLU A 436 18.08 -3.50 5.12
CA GLU A 436 19.12 -4.51 4.91
C GLU A 436 18.68 -5.60 3.92
N GLY A 437 17.42 -6.03 3.99
CA GLY A 437 16.83 -6.94 3.00
C GLY A 437 16.86 -6.38 1.57
N ILE A 438 16.58 -5.08 1.41
CA ILE A 438 16.71 -4.37 0.12
C ILE A 438 18.17 -4.30 -0.33
N GLU A 439 19.10 -3.98 0.59
CA GLU A 439 20.54 -3.82 0.29
C GLU A 439 21.19 -5.09 -0.26
N ARG A 440 20.64 -6.27 0.07
CA ARG A 440 21.13 -7.56 -0.48
C ARG A 440 20.98 -7.65 -2.00
N TRP A 441 19.98 -6.98 -2.58
CA TRP A 441 19.61 -7.17 -3.99
C TRP A 441 19.59 -5.87 -4.81
N TYR A 442 19.57 -4.71 -4.14
CA TYR A 442 19.48 -3.40 -4.78
C TYR A 442 20.48 -2.42 -4.19
N VAL A 443 20.93 -1.49 -5.02
CA VAL A 443 21.78 -0.39 -4.55
C VAL A 443 20.97 0.53 -3.66
N VAL A 444 21.40 0.69 -2.41
CA VAL A 444 20.86 1.69 -1.46
C VAL A 444 21.93 2.72 -1.15
N LYS A 445 21.65 3.98 -1.45
CA LYS A 445 22.51 5.11 -1.07
C LYS A 445 22.00 5.71 0.24
N ARG A 446 22.80 5.60 1.31
CA ARG A 446 22.54 6.27 2.59
C ARG A 446 23.09 7.71 2.53
N LEU A 447 22.29 8.69 2.96
CA LEU A 447 22.54 10.14 2.85
C LEU A 447 22.22 10.89 4.13
#